data_AF-A0A5M9QYB8-F1
#
_entry.id   AF-A0A5M9QYB8-F1
#
_cell.length_a   1.000
_cell.length_b   1.000
_cell.length_c   1.000
_cell.angle_alpha   90.00
_cell.angle_beta   90.00
_cell.angle_gamma   90.00
#
_symmetry.space_group_name_H-M   'P 1'
#
loop_
_entity.id
_entity.type
_entity.pdbx_description
1 polymer ?
#
loop_
_entity_poly.entity_id
_entity_poly.type
_entity_poly.pdbx_seq_one_letter_code
_entity_poly.pdbx_strand_id
1 'polypeptide(L)'
;MEVGQQIVVSTGVTMHDGVKYLSILGIGEYLGEMMPEGKHPLHPKERHEQPRFPQPMVKIGEETITNWQGTFFTLDQFEVIVGNNLHMPVKQFPITITAEVE
;
A
#
# COMPACT_ATOMS: atom_id res chain seq x y z
N MET A 1 -11.84 -9.25 2.75
CA MET A 1 -11.33 -8.87 1.43
C MET A 1 -11.51 -10.06 0.52
N GLU A 2 -12.11 -9.88 -0.65
CA GLU A 2 -12.36 -10.93 -1.63
C GLU A 2 -11.55 -10.67 -2.90
N VAL A 3 -11.14 -11.72 -3.62
CA VAL A 3 -10.41 -11.57 -4.89
C VAL A 3 -11.26 -10.76 -5.87
N GLY A 4 -10.64 -9.81 -6.56
CA GLY A 4 -11.33 -8.86 -7.44
C GLY A 4 -11.86 -7.61 -6.75
N GLN A 5 -11.84 -7.55 -5.41
CA GLN A 5 -12.29 -6.36 -4.67
C GLN A 5 -11.32 -5.20 -4.85
N GLN A 6 -11.84 -3.97 -4.96
CA GLN A 6 -11.03 -2.75 -4.92
C GLN A 6 -10.48 -2.51 -3.51
N ILE A 7 -9.16 -2.30 -3.43
CA ILE A 7 -8.41 -2.10 -2.20
C ILE A 7 -7.61 -0.81 -2.29
N VAL A 8 -7.68 -0.01 -1.23
CA VAL A 8 -6.79 1.14 -1.02
C VAL A 8 -5.52 0.63 -0.36
N VAL A 9 -4.39 0.87 -1.02
CA VAL A 9 -3.06 0.58 -0.46
C VAL A 9 -2.48 1.87 0.09
N SER A 10 -2.06 1.82 1.35
CA SER A 10 -1.58 2.98 2.09
C SER A 10 -0.28 2.68 2.82
N THR A 11 0.45 3.71 3.18
CA THR A 11 1.66 3.58 4.01
C THR A 11 1.77 4.74 4.99
N GLY A 12 2.43 4.49 6.12
CA GLY A 12 2.75 5.53 7.09
C GLY A 12 3.97 6.31 6.65
N VAL A 13 3.85 7.63 6.53
CA VAL A 13 4.97 8.53 6.24
C VAL A 13 5.19 9.43 7.44
N THR A 14 6.45 9.57 7.88
CA THR A 14 6.82 10.52 8.93
C THR A 14 7.60 11.66 8.30
N MET A 15 7.11 12.88 8.45
CA MET A 15 7.77 14.09 7.96
C MET A 15 8.94 14.46 8.88
N HIS A 16 9.85 15.32 8.39
CA HIS A 16 11.03 15.77 9.15
C HIS A 16 10.68 16.49 10.46
N ASP A 17 9.52 17.12 10.53
CA ASP A 17 8.97 17.76 11.73
C ASP A 17 8.39 16.74 12.74
N GLY A 18 8.47 15.44 12.44
CA GLY A 18 7.98 14.34 13.27
C GLY A 18 6.50 14.03 13.09
N VAL A 19 5.76 14.79 12.27
CA VAL A 19 4.33 14.56 12.05
C VAL A 19 4.13 13.34 11.16
N LYS A 20 3.25 12.43 11.58
CA LYS A 20 2.92 11.20 10.85
C LYS A 20 1.67 11.40 10.01
N TYR A 21 1.74 10.96 8.77
CA TYR A 21 0.64 10.98 7.80
C TYR A 21 0.35 9.58 7.32
N LEU A 22 -0.93 9.29 7.07
CA LEU A 22 -1.32 8.17 6.24
C LEU A 22 -1.26 8.63 4.79
N SER A 23 -0.37 8.01 4.00
CA SER A 23 -0.25 8.28 2.57
C SER A 23 -0.94 7.18 1.79
N ILE A 24 -1.66 7.56 0.73
CA ILE A 24 -2.27 6.60 -0.21
C ILE A 24 -1.23 6.32 -1.30
N LEU A 25 -0.81 5.06 -1.42
CA LEU A 25 0.06 4.61 -2.51
C LEU A 25 -0.73 4.41 -3.80
N GLY A 26 -1.97 3.93 -3.70
CA GLY A 26 -2.88 3.79 -4.83
C GLY A 26 -4.13 2.97 -4.49
N ILE A 27 -4.99 2.79 -5.49
CA ILE A 27 -6.17 1.94 -5.43
C ILE A 27 -6.01 0.86 -6.49
N GLY A 28 -6.23 -0.39 -6.12
CA GLY A 28 -5.97 -1.54 -6.97
C GLY A 28 -6.94 -2.69 -6.71
N GLU A 29 -6.68 -3.81 -7.37
CA GLU A 29 -7.49 -5.03 -7.28
C GLU A 29 -6.81 -6.05 -6.35
N TYR A 30 -7.56 -6.62 -5.40
CA TYR A 30 -7.06 -7.69 -4.54
C TYR A 30 -6.90 -8.99 -5.31
N LEU A 31 -5.72 -9.59 -5.24
CA LEU A 31 -5.39 -10.85 -5.93
C LEU A 31 -5.55 -12.09 -5.02
N GLY A 32 -5.79 -11.89 -3.72
CA GLY A 32 -5.77 -12.97 -2.74
C GLY A 32 -4.42 -13.14 -2.07
N GLU A 33 -4.27 -14.27 -1.36
CA GLU A 33 -2.98 -14.68 -0.79
C GLU A 33 -2.18 -15.46 -1.82
N MET A 34 -1.06 -14.89 -2.28
CA MET A 34 -0.21 -15.47 -3.32
C MET A 34 1.22 -15.65 -2.82
N MET A 35 1.99 -16.53 -3.46
CA MET A 35 3.40 -16.72 -3.09
C MET A 35 4.25 -15.53 -3.57
N PRO A 36 5.01 -14.83 -2.70
CA PRO A 36 5.83 -13.70 -3.10
C PRO A 36 6.98 -14.11 -4.04
N GLU A 37 7.12 -13.40 -5.16
CA GLU A 37 8.29 -13.47 -6.08
C GLU A 37 9.54 -12.79 -5.52
N GLY A 38 10.73 -13.11 -6.05
CA GLY A 38 12.02 -12.62 -5.55
C GLY A 38 12.18 -11.09 -5.46
N LYS A 39 11.44 -10.33 -6.26
CA LYS A 39 11.40 -8.86 -6.20
C LYS A 39 10.69 -8.30 -4.95
N HIS A 40 9.82 -9.08 -4.33
CA HIS A 40 9.06 -8.66 -3.15
C HIS A 40 9.90 -8.76 -1.87
N PRO A 41 9.70 -7.83 -0.91
CA PRO A 41 10.47 -7.81 0.32
C PRO A 41 10.23 -9.08 1.15
N LEU A 42 11.29 -9.52 1.85
CA LEU A 42 11.22 -10.65 2.77
C LEU A 42 10.59 -10.25 4.11
N HIS A 43 9.64 -11.07 4.57
CA HIS A 43 9.10 -11.02 5.92
C HIS A 43 10.24 -11.25 6.94
N PRO A 44 10.24 -10.59 8.12
CA PRO A 44 11.28 -10.81 9.14
C PRO A 44 11.56 -12.29 9.49
N LYS A 45 10.49 -13.09 9.60
CA LYS A 45 10.55 -14.56 9.74
C LYS A 45 11.25 -15.28 8.56
N GLU A 46 11.10 -14.80 7.33
CA GLU A 46 11.73 -15.37 6.12
C GLU A 46 13.23 -15.01 5.99
N ARG A 47 13.69 -13.94 6.67
CA ARG A 47 15.10 -13.49 6.61
C ARG A 47 16.10 -14.47 7.26
N HIS A 48 15.62 -15.49 7.95
CA HIS A 48 16.43 -16.48 8.68
C HIS A 48 16.42 -17.85 7.98
N GLU A 49 16.55 -17.86 6.64
CA GLU A 49 16.55 -19.08 5.80
C GLU A 49 15.26 -19.91 5.90
N GLN A 50 14.16 -19.30 6.33
CA GLN A 50 12.86 -19.95 6.39
C GLN A 50 12.13 -19.86 5.04
N PRO A 51 11.29 -20.85 4.70
CA PRO A 51 10.50 -20.82 3.47
C PRO A 51 9.58 -19.61 3.41
N ARG A 52 9.30 -19.14 2.19
CA ARG A 52 8.34 -18.06 1.97
C ARG A 52 6.92 -18.50 2.27
N PHE A 53 6.10 -17.57 2.76
CA PHE A 53 4.69 -17.81 3.04
C PHE A 53 3.81 -17.02 2.07
N PRO A 54 2.63 -17.54 1.69
CA PRO A 54 1.65 -16.77 0.94
C PRO A 54 1.34 -15.44 1.65
N GLN A 55 1.22 -14.36 0.88
CA GLN A 55 0.94 -13.02 1.38
C GLN A 55 -0.25 -12.43 0.63
N PRO A 56 -1.09 -11.61 1.29
CA PRO A 56 -2.07 -10.78 0.61
C PRO A 56 -1.39 -9.89 -0.43
N MET A 57 -1.94 -9.84 -1.65
CA MET A 57 -1.42 -9.02 -2.75
C MET A 57 -2.50 -8.17 -3.41
N VAL A 58 -2.09 -6.99 -3.89
CA VAL A 58 -2.92 -6.05 -4.64
C VAL A 58 -2.19 -5.64 -5.91
N LYS A 59 -2.91 -5.62 -7.03
CA LYS A 59 -2.41 -5.07 -8.30
C LYS A 59 -2.77 -3.61 -8.43
N ILE A 60 -1.78 -2.73 -8.58
CA ILE A 60 -1.97 -1.29 -8.85
C ILE A 60 -1.27 -0.97 -10.17
N GLY A 61 -2.04 -0.71 -11.23
CA GLY A 61 -1.49 -0.60 -12.58
C GLY A 61 -0.80 -1.91 -12.99
N GLU A 62 0.47 -1.84 -13.34
CA GLU A 62 1.29 -3.02 -13.70
C GLU A 62 2.04 -3.63 -12.50
N GLU A 63 2.06 -2.92 -11.36
CA GLU A 63 2.79 -3.35 -10.17
C GLU A 63 1.94 -4.25 -9.27
N THR A 64 2.61 -5.23 -8.65
CA THR A 64 2.01 -6.06 -7.60
C THR A 64 2.61 -5.67 -6.27
N ILE A 65 1.75 -5.26 -5.35
CA ILE A 65 2.12 -4.79 -4.02
C ILE A 65 1.73 -5.86 -3.01
N THR A 66 2.65 -6.16 -2.10
CA THR A 66 2.41 -7.03 -0.95
C THR A 66 2.01 -6.22 0.28
N ASN A 67 1.37 -6.84 1.27
CA ASN A 67 0.99 -6.14 2.51
C ASN A 67 2.19 -5.57 3.32
N TRP A 68 3.42 -5.99 2.99
CA TRP A 68 4.65 -5.48 3.61
C TRP A 68 5.05 -4.11 3.06
N GLN A 69 4.66 -3.83 1.82
CA GLN A 69 4.93 -2.56 1.16
C GLN A 69 3.84 -1.53 1.50
N GLY A 70 2.66 -1.97 1.92
CA GLY A 70 1.57 -1.09 2.33
C GLY A 70 0.46 -1.81 3.08
N THR A 71 -0.27 -1.05 3.90
CA THR A 71 -1.48 -1.51 4.59
C THR A 71 -2.66 -1.46 3.64
N PHE A 72 -3.46 -2.53 3.62
CA PHE A 72 -4.60 -2.70 2.73
C PHE A 72 -5.90 -2.41 3.47
N PHE A 73 -6.75 -1.60 2.85
CA PHE A 73 -8.09 -1.31 3.32
C PHE A 73 -9.10 -1.56 2.19
N THR A 74 -10.25 -2.15 2.51
CA THR A 74 -11.39 -2.05 1.59
C THR A 74 -11.82 -0.59 1.47
N LEU A 75 -12.56 -0.26 0.41
CA LEU A 75 -13.10 1.10 0.24
C LEU A 75 -13.93 1.53 1.47
N ASP A 76 -14.87 0.69 1.92
CA ASP A 76 -15.70 0.99 3.10
C ASP A 76 -14.87 1.24 4.37
N GLN A 77 -13.82 0.43 4.60
CA GLN A 77 -12.93 0.63 5.74
C GLN A 77 -12.18 1.96 5.62
N PHE A 78 -11.73 2.29 4.42
CA PHE A 78 -11.00 3.52 4.16
C PHE A 78 -11.91 4.76 4.30
N GLU A 79 -13.15 4.69 3.84
CA GLU A 79 -14.14 5.76 4.01
C GLU A 79 -14.42 6.05 5.48
N VAL A 80 -14.53 5.02 6.33
CA VAL A 80 -14.69 5.20 7.77
C VAL A 80 -13.46 5.89 8.38
N ILE A 81 -12.25 5.52 7.96
CA ILE A 81 -11.01 6.16 8.41
C ILE A 81 -11.02 7.65 8.01
N VAL A 82 -11.33 7.97 6.75
CA VAL A 82 -11.37 9.36 6.28
C VAL A 82 -12.47 10.14 6.99
N GLY A 83 -13.67 9.59 7.09
CA GLY A 83 -14.83 10.21 7.76
C GLY A 83 -14.55 10.59 9.22
N ASN A 84 -13.88 9.71 9.96
CA ASN A 84 -13.51 9.97 11.35
C ASN A 84 -12.42 11.04 11.51
N ASN A 85 -11.71 11.37 10.44
CA ASN A 85 -10.54 12.27 10.45
C ASN A 85 -10.71 13.50 9.55
N LEU A 86 -11.94 13.86 9.15
CA LEU A 86 -12.22 15.01 8.28
C LEU A 86 -11.71 16.37 8.82
N HIS A 87 -11.50 16.47 10.13
CA HIS A 87 -10.98 17.66 10.80
C HIS A 87 -9.44 17.77 10.73
N MET A 88 -8.75 16.72 10.30
CA MET A 88 -7.29 16.70 10.20
C MET A 88 -6.81 17.37 8.90
N PRO A 89 -5.65 18.05 8.92
CA PRO A 89 -5.11 18.71 7.73
C PRO A 89 -4.69 17.68 6.66
N VAL A 90 -5.11 17.90 5.42
CA VAL A 90 -4.65 17.13 4.25
C VAL A 90 -3.42 17.80 3.66
N LYS A 91 -2.33 17.06 3.51
CA LYS A 91 -1.11 17.53 2.86
C LYS A 91 -0.99 16.90 1.46
N GLN A 92 -1.14 17.73 0.43
CA GLN A 92 -0.92 17.30 -0.96
C GLN A 92 0.57 17.39 -1.28
N PHE A 93 1.14 16.31 -1.82
CA PHE A 93 2.49 16.33 -2.37
C PHE A 93 2.40 16.64 -3.87
N PRO A 94 3.16 17.62 -4.39
CA PRO A 94 3.21 17.85 -5.82
C PRO A 94 3.83 16.63 -6.50
N ILE A 95 3.10 16.01 -7.43
CA ILE A 95 3.65 14.99 -8.32
C ILE A 95 4.34 15.73 -9.46
N THR A 96 5.67 15.85 -9.40
CA THR A 96 6.44 16.38 -10.51
C THR A 96 6.70 15.24 -11.49
N ILE A 97 5.92 15.17 -12.57
CA ILE A 97 6.20 14.26 -13.68
C ILE A 97 7.33 14.92 -14.49
N THR A 98 8.56 14.42 -14.35
CA THR A 98 9.60 14.69 -15.34
C THR A 98 9.21 13.99 -16.63
N ALA A 99 8.60 14.73 -17.55
CA ALA A 99 8.46 14.26 -18.92
C ALA A 99 9.88 14.05 -19.47
N GLU A 100 10.20 12.82 -19.87
CA GLU A 100 11.35 12.59 -20.73
C GLU A 100 11.08 13.35 -22.03
N VAL A 101 11.96 14.29 -22.36
CA VAL A 101 11.94 15.01 -23.63
C VAL A 101 12.44 14.01 -24.67
N GLU A 102 11.52 13.47 -25.47
CA GLU A 102 11.87 12.81 -26.75
C GLU A 102 12.36 13.84 -27.78
#